data_AF-A0A7X8VKX5-F1
#
_entry.id   AF-A0A7X8VKX5-F1
#
_cell.length_a   1.000
_cell.length_b   1.000
_cell.length_c   1.000
_cell.angle_alpha   90.00
_cell.angle_beta   90.00
_cell.angle_gamma   90.00
#
_symmetry.space_group_name_H-M   'P 1'
#
loop_
_entity.id
_entity.type
_entity.pdbx_description
1 polymer ?
#
loop_
_entity_poly.entity_id
_entity_poly.type
_entity_poly.pdbx_seq_one_letter_code
_entity_poly.pdbx_strand_id
1 'polypeptide(L)'
;MRAQAAAGSVLIGTGVALTDYVESPVRRALAYMGLMGAGVGVIALTTHEEGNRYIFGDDSRLLTDQLRQEIGDLGVTTPGPASDRGALAQHGLLLTGLFVAAFLIFLVLSIRVDMAFTKWITTHLRKRGVGRPYTVVGIIYAALTYATFEIDTRTR
;
A
#
# COMPACT_ATOMS: atom_id res chain seq x y z
N MET A 1 -10.63 -13.36 2.95
CA MET A 1 -9.47 -12.57 3.45
C MET A 1 -8.12 -13.30 3.32
N ARG A 2 -8.00 -14.60 3.62
CA ARG A 2 -6.71 -15.34 3.55
C ARG A 2 -5.99 -15.29 2.19
N ALA A 3 -6.74 -15.30 1.07
CA ALA A 3 -6.16 -15.19 -0.27
C ALA A 3 -5.49 -13.84 -0.54
N GLN A 4 -6.02 -12.75 0.04
CA GLN A 4 -5.45 -11.41 -0.09
C GLN A 4 -4.20 -11.25 0.79
N ALA A 5 -4.23 -11.83 1.99
CA ALA A 5 -3.06 -11.91 2.88
C ALA A 5 -1.89 -12.65 2.20
N ALA A 6 -2.18 -13.79 1.55
CA ALA A 6 -1.21 -14.56 0.78
C ALA A 6 -0.72 -13.79 -0.45
N ALA A 7 -1.61 -13.16 -1.22
CA ALA A 7 -1.24 -12.37 -2.39
C ALA A 7 -0.36 -11.16 -2.00
N GLY A 8 -0.74 -10.38 -0.99
CA GLY A 8 0.01 -9.22 -0.52
C GLY A 8 1.40 -9.58 0.00
N SER A 9 1.51 -10.65 0.80
CA SER A 9 2.81 -11.13 1.31
C SER A 9 3.73 -11.63 0.21
N VAL A 10 3.21 -12.40 -0.75
CA VAL A 10 3.98 -12.89 -1.90
C VAL A 10 4.46 -11.73 -2.77
N LEU A 11 3.61 -10.73 -3.02
CA LEU A 11 3.98 -9.55 -3.81
C LEU A 11 5.12 -8.75 -3.16
N ILE A 12 5.01 -8.48 -1.86
CA ILE A 12 6.03 -7.72 -1.13
C ILE A 12 7.35 -8.52 -1.10
N GLY A 13 7.30 -9.80 -0.76
CA GLY A 13 8.51 -10.64 -0.69
C GLY A 13 9.19 -10.82 -2.04
N THR A 14 8.41 -11.06 -3.10
CA THR A 14 8.92 -11.22 -4.47
C THR A 14 9.52 -9.91 -4.98
N GLY A 15 8.87 -8.79 -4.68
CA GLY A 15 9.40 -7.46 -5.00
C GLY A 15 10.80 -7.28 -4.44
N VAL A 16 10.96 -7.42 -3.12
CA VAL A 16 12.27 -7.26 -2.46
C VAL A 16 13.32 -8.22 -3.05
N ALA A 17 12.95 -9.49 -3.23
CA ALA A 17 13.83 -10.52 -3.77
C ALA A 17 14.33 -10.21 -5.19
N LEU A 18 13.52 -9.53 -6.02
CA LEU A 18 13.84 -9.17 -7.41
C LEU A 18 15.19 -8.45 -7.55
N THR A 19 15.63 -7.75 -6.51
CA THR A 19 16.90 -7.04 -6.45
C THR A 19 18.11 -7.97 -6.58
N ASP A 20 18.01 -9.23 -6.15
CA ASP A 20 19.08 -10.23 -6.32
C ASP A 20 19.13 -10.84 -7.72
N TYR A 21 18.06 -10.75 -8.50
CA TYR A 21 17.92 -11.43 -9.80
C TYR A 21 17.97 -10.49 -10.99
N VAL A 22 17.64 -9.21 -10.79
CA VAL A 22 17.58 -8.21 -11.85
C VAL A 22 18.53 -7.05 -11.51
N GLU A 23 19.71 -7.09 -12.12
CA GLU A 23 20.76 -6.08 -11.91
C GLU A 23 20.33 -4.71 -12.44
N SER A 24 19.73 -4.67 -13.64
CA SER A 24 19.32 -3.41 -14.30
C SER A 24 18.18 -2.71 -13.54
N PRO A 25 18.34 -1.44 -13.15
CA PRO A 25 17.32 -0.71 -12.40
C PRO A 25 16.02 -0.51 -13.21
N VAL A 26 16.14 -0.33 -14.52
CA VAL A 26 14.97 -0.15 -15.41
C VAL A 26 14.19 -1.46 -15.55
N ARG A 27 14.88 -2.58 -15.78
CA ARG A 27 14.22 -3.90 -15.84
C ARG A 27 13.58 -4.27 -14.51
N ARG A 28 14.22 -3.92 -13.41
CA ARG A 28 13.68 -4.12 -12.07
C ARG A 28 12.41 -3.30 -11.86
N ALA A 29 12.40 -2.02 -12.22
CA ALA A 29 11.21 -1.18 -12.16
C ALA A 29 10.06 -1.75 -13.01
N LEU A 30 10.33 -2.21 -14.23
CA LEU A 30 9.33 -2.85 -15.08
C LEU A 30 8.77 -4.14 -14.48
N ALA A 31 9.63 -4.98 -13.89
CA ALA A 31 9.19 -6.19 -13.22
C ALA A 31 8.40 -5.91 -11.93
N TYR A 32 8.75 -4.86 -11.17
CA TYR A 32 7.93 -4.36 -10.06
C TYR A 32 6.56 -3.86 -10.53
N MET A 33 6.50 -3.09 -11.61
CA MET A 33 5.24 -2.62 -12.20
C MET A 33 4.37 -3.79 -12.66
N GLY A 34 4.98 -4.81 -13.29
CA GLY A 34 4.31 -6.04 -13.67
C GLY A 34 3.77 -6.83 -12.47
N LEU A 35 4.57 -6.96 -11.40
CA LEU A 35 4.17 -7.58 -10.13
C LEU A 35 2.98 -6.84 -9.50
N MET A 36 3.07 -5.51 -9.40
CA MET A 36 1.99 -4.68 -8.86
C MET A 36 0.71 -4.79 -9.71
N GLY A 37 0.85 -4.74 -11.04
CA GLY A 37 -0.28 -4.93 -11.96
C GLY A 37 -0.94 -6.30 -11.81
N ALA A 38 -0.14 -7.36 -11.69
CA ALA A 38 -0.65 -8.71 -11.44
C ALA A 38 -1.33 -8.81 -10.07
N GLY A 39 -0.76 -8.19 -9.04
CA GLY A 39 -1.35 -8.14 -7.69
C GLY A 39 -2.70 -7.45 -7.65
N VAL A 40 -2.80 -6.27 -8.26
CA VAL A 40 -4.06 -5.55 -8.42
C VAL A 40 -5.07 -6.39 -9.22
N GLY A 41 -4.62 -7.03 -10.31
CA GLY A 41 -5.46 -7.92 -11.11
C GLY A 41 -6.02 -9.10 -10.30
N VAL A 42 -5.21 -9.75 -9.48
CA VAL A 42 -5.65 -10.84 -8.59
C VAL A 42 -6.68 -10.33 -7.58
N ILE A 43 -6.42 -9.20 -6.92
CA ILE A 43 -7.38 -8.59 -5.98
C ILE A 43 -8.69 -8.24 -6.68
N ALA A 44 -8.62 -7.67 -7.89
CA ALA A 44 -9.77 -7.30 -8.70
C ALA A 44 -10.65 -8.50 -9.09
N LEU A 45 -10.01 -9.64 -9.36
CA LEU A 45 -10.68 -10.86 -9.83
C LEU A 45 -11.11 -11.79 -8.69
N THR A 46 -10.55 -11.64 -7.49
CA THR A 46 -11.01 -12.38 -6.31
C THR A 46 -12.39 -11.88 -5.86
N THR A 47 -13.37 -12.79 -5.84
CA THR A 47 -14.74 -12.53 -5.39
C THR A 47 -14.85 -12.58 -3.87
N HIS A 48 -15.71 -11.73 -3.30
CA HIS A 48 -16.12 -11.83 -1.90
C HIS A 48 -16.99 -13.07 -1.65
N GLU A 49 -17.12 -13.51 -0.39
CA GLU A 49 -18.01 -14.60 0.01
C GLU A 49 -19.49 -14.32 -0.30
N GLU A 50 -19.84 -13.04 -0.56
CA GLU A 50 -21.16 -12.56 -0.99
C GLU A 50 -21.33 -12.47 -2.52
N GLY A 51 -20.36 -12.92 -3.32
CA GLY A 51 -20.48 -13.01 -4.79
C GLY A 51 -20.10 -11.76 -5.59
N ASN A 52 -19.72 -10.65 -4.94
CA ASN A 52 -19.36 -9.41 -5.63
C ASN A 52 -17.83 -9.27 -5.84
N ARG A 53 -17.39 -8.72 -6.99
CA ARG A 53 -15.97 -8.49 -7.34
C ARG A 53 -15.46 -7.20 -6.71
N TYR A 54 -14.22 -7.21 -6.20
CA TYR A 54 -13.62 -6.12 -5.42
C TYR A 54 -13.50 -4.77 -6.14
N ILE A 55 -13.45 -4.74 -7.48
CA ILE A 55 -13.20 -3.50 -8.25
C ILE A 55 -14.23 -3.31 -9.39
N PHE A 56 -14.94 -4.37 -9.75
CA PHE A 56 -16.01 -4.33 -10.74
C PHE A 56 -17.32 -4.73 -10.07
N GLY A 57 -17.79 -3.92 -9.12
CA GLY A 57 -19.23 -3.82 -8.94
C GLY A 57 -19.81 -3.22 -10.23
N ASP A 58 -20.96 -3.70 -10.68
CA ASP A 58 -21.58 -3.30 -11.96
C ASP A 58 -21.80 -1.78 -12.11
N ASP A 59 -21.66 -1.00 -11.04
CA ASP A 59 -21.74 0.46 -11.04
C ASP A 59 -20.47 1.12 -10.50
N SER A 60 -19.61 1.57 -11.42
CA SER A 60 -18.48 2.48 -11.14
C SER A 60 -18.90 3.81 -10.49
N ARG A 61 -20.20 4.13 -10.54
CA ARG A 61 -20.81 5.29 -9.87
C ARG A 61 -20.84 5.15 -8.34
N LEU A 62 -21.00 3.94 -7.82
CA LEU A 62 -21.05 3.69 -6.37
C LEU A 62 -19.67 3.90 -5.72
N LEU A 63 -18.59 3.60 -6.44
CA LEU A 63 -17.22 3.85 -5.97
C LEU A 63 -16.90 5.35 -5.87
N THR A 64 -17.35 6.14 -6.85
CA THR A 64 -17.23 7.61 -6.80
C THR A 64 -18.07 8.22 -5.70
N ASP A 65 -19.28 7.69 -5.45
CA ASP A 65 -20.14 8.17 -4.37
C ASP A 65 -19.60 7.76 -3.00
N GLN A 66 -19.06 6.56 -2.84
CA GLN A 66 -18.39 6.13 -1.61
C GLN A 66 -17.12 6.94 -1.32
N LEU A 67 -16.28 7.22 -2.33
CA LEU A 67 -15.12 8.10 -2.15
C LEU A 67 -15.56 9.53 -1.80
N ARG A 68 -16.63 10.03 -2.41
CA ARG A 68 -17.19 11.35 -2.10
C ARG A 68 -17.79 11.40 -0.69
N GLN A 69 -18.36 10.30 -0.23
CA GLN A 69 -18.96 10.17 1.09
C GLN A 69 -17.92 9.96 2.18
N GLU A 70 -16.89 9.15 1.98
CA GLU A 70 -15.76 9.00 2.91
C GLU A 70 -14.91 10.26 2.98
N ILE A 71 -14.69 10.96 1.86
CA ILE A 71 -14.02 12.28 1.87
C ILE A 71 -14.91 13.33 2.56
N GLY A 72 -16.23 13.21 2.47
CA GLY A 72 -17.19 14.05 3.20
C GLY A 72 -17.23 13.75 4.71
N ASP A 73 -17.06 12.50 5.09
CA ASP A 73 -17.14 12.02 6.48
C ASP A 73 -15.81 12.19 7.24
N LEU A 74 -14.68 12.25 6.51
CA LEU A 74 -13.36 12.60 7.05
C LEU A 74 -13.21 14.10 7.39
N GLY A 75 -14.27 14.91 7.26
CA GLY A 75 -14.18 16.36 7.42
C GLY A 75 -15.35 17.11 8.06
N VAL A 76 -16.49 16.50 8.43
CA VAL A 76 -17.64 17.28 8.93
C VAL A 76 -18.50 16.50 9.95
N THR A 77 -18.17 16.59 11.24
CA THR A 77 -19.14 16.31 12.31
C THR A 77 -20.03 17.54 12.54
N THR A 78 -21.04 17.79 11.69
CA THR A 78 -22.38 18.35 12.04
C THR A 78 -23.22 18.66 10.77
N PRO A 79 -24.52 18.29 10.73
CA PRO A 79 -25.42 18.73 9.68
C PRO A 79 -26.08 20.07 10.06
N GLY A 80 -25.89 21.12 9.25
CA GLY A 80 -26.55 22.41 9.43
C GLY A 80 -26.48 23.30 8.18
N PRO A 81 -27.56 24.04 7.82
CA PRO A 81 -27.75 24.55 6.47
C PRO A 81 -27.00 25.87 6.18
N ALA A 82 -26.48 25.95 4.95
CA ALA A 82 -26.33 27.17 4.15
C ALA A 82 -25.45 28.34 4.65
N SER A 83 -24.61 28.20 5.67
CA SER A 83 -23.78 29.33 6.17
C SER A 83 -22.25 29.17 6.05
N ASP A 84 -21.71 27.98 5.74
CA ASP A 84 -20.25 27.74 5.78
C ASP A 84 -19.49 27.83 4.45
N ARG A 85 -20.10 28.34 3.37
CA ARG A 85 -19.38 28.58 2.11
C ARG A 85 -18.29 29.65 2.23
N GLY A 86 -18.30 30.47 3.28
CA GLY A 86 -17.28 31.49 3.55
C GLY A 86 -16.08 30.99 4.36
N ALA A 87 -16.27 30.06 5.29
CA ALA A 87 -15.20 29.63 6.22
C ALA A 87 -14.21 28.63 5.59
N LEU A 88 -14.70 27.74 4.72
CA LEU A 88 -13.88 26.77 3.98
C LEU A 88 -13.04 27.44 2.88
N ALA A 89 -13.48 28.59 2.36
CA ALA A 89 -12.81 29.28 1.26
C ALA A 89 -11.50 29.98 1.66
N GLN A 90 -11.31 30.28 2.96
CA GLN A 90 -10.23 31.18 3.39
C GLN A 90 -9.11 30.50 4.20
N HIS A 91 -9.37 29.33 4.81
CA HIS A 91 -8.37 28.59 5.60
C HIS A 91 -8.19 27.11 5.19
N GLY A 92 -9.04 26.57 4.31
CA GLY A 92 -9.09 25.14 3.98
C GLY A 92 -8.00 24.65 3.01
N LEU A 93 -7.55 25.47 2.05
CA LEU A 93 -6.59 25.02 1.04
C LEU A 93 -5.15 24.89 1.59
N LEU A 94 -4.74 25.84 2.44
CA LEU A 94 -3.38 25.87 3.00
C LEU A 94 -3.16 24.79 4.05
N LEU A 95 -4.13 24.56 4.95
CA LEU A 95 -4.03 23.49 5.95
C LEU A 95 -4.04 22.10 5.28
N THR A 96 -4.96 21.89 4.33
CA THR A 96 -5.02 20.63 3.58
C THR A 96 -3.75 20.41 2.75
N GLY A 97 -3.23 21.46 2.11
CA GLY A 97 -1.95 21.41 1.39
C GLY A 97 -0.78 21.09 2.31
N LEU A 98 -0.76 21.62 3.54
CA LEU A 98 0.25 21.31 4.55
C LEU A 98 0.17 19.84 4.99
N PHE A 99 -1.03 19.30 5.22
CA PHE A 99 -1.20 17.88 5.57
C PHE A 99 -0.78 16.96 4.43
N VAL A 100 -1.15 17.28 3.18
CA VAL A 100 -0.70 16.52 2.01
C VAL A 100 0.83 16.58 1.88
N ALA A 101 1.43 17.77 2.03
CA ALA A 101 2.87 17.91 1.99
C ALA A 101 3.56 17.14 3.12
N ALA A 102 3.04 17.23 4.35
CA ALA A 102 3.56 16.48 5.50
C ALA A 102 3.45 14.97 5.29
N PHE A 103 2.34 14.49 4.74
CA PHE A 103 2.15 13.09 4.38
C PHE A 103 3.16 12.63 3.32
N LEU A 104 3.37 13.42 2.26
CA LEU A 104 4.36 13.11 1.22
C LEU A 104 5.78 13.08 1.78
N ILE A 105 6.12 14.03 2.66
CA ILE A 105 7.41 14.06 3.35
C ILE A 105 7.57 12.80 4.21
N PHE A 106 6.55 12.46 4.99
CA PHE A 106 6.54 11.26 5.81
C PHE A 106 6.69 9.99 4.96
N LEU A 107 6.00 9.91 3.83
CA LEU A 107 6.11 8.80 2.88
C LEU A 107 7.53 8.67 2.34
N VAL A 108 8.13 9.76 1.87
CA VAL A 108 9.51 9.77 1.36
C VAL A 108 10.49 9.38 2.45
N LEU A 109 10.33 9.89 3.67
CA LEU A 109 11.18 9.55 4.81
C LEU A 109 11.05 8.07 5.16
N SER A 110 9.84 7.54 5.18
CA SER A 110 9.56 6.12 5.45
C SER A 110 10.25 5.23 4.42
N ILE A 111 10.16 5.57 3.13
CA ILE A 111 10.86 4.86 2.05
C ILE A 111 12.39 4.91 2.26
N ARG A 112 12.93 6.08 2.63
CA ARG A 112 14.38 6.24 2.87
C ARG A 112 14.86 5.42 4.05
N VAL A 113 14.10 5.39 5.14
CA VAL A 113 14.41 4.60 6.34
C VAL A 113 14.37 3.11 6.02
N ASP A 114 13.34 2.65 5.31
CA ASP A 114 13.23 1.25 4.88
C ASP A 114 14.40 0.84 3.97
N MET A 115 14.77 1.69 3.00
CA MET A 115 15.93 1.44 2.15
C MET A 115 17.24 1.35 2.95
N ALA A 116 17.43 2.24 3.93
CA ALA A 116 18.60 2.23 4.78
C ALA A 116 18.67 0.98 5.67
N PHE A 117 17.54 0.60 6.27
CA PHE A 117 17.40 -0.59 7.09
C PHE A 117 17.63 -1.87 6.28
N THR A 118 16.98 -1.99 5.12
CA THR A 118 17.17 -3.12 4.20
C THR A 118 18.63 -3.21 3.77
N LYS A 119 19.27 -2.10 3.39
CA LYS A 119 20.69 -2.07 3.02
C LYS A 119 21.59 -2.49 4.18
N TRP A 120 21.27 -2.08 5.40
CA TRP A 120 22.02 -2.47 6.59
C TRP A 120 21.93 -3.98 6.82
N ILE A 121 20.72 -4.57 6.79
CA ILE A 121 20.51 -6.01 6.93
C ILE A 121 21.24 -6.78 5.82
N THR A 122 21.05 -6.40 4.56
CA THR A 122 21.64 -7.13 3.44
C THR A 122 23.15 -7.06 3.44
N THR A 123 23.73 -5.93 3.86
CA THR A 123 25.18 -5.80 4.06
C THR A 123 25.67 -6.76 5.15
N HIS A 124 24.93 -6.87 6.26
CA HIS A 124 25.27 -7.79 7.35
C HIS A 124 25.15 -9.26 6.93
N LEU A 125 24.10 -9.61 6.20
CA LEU A 125 23.91 -10.95 5.63
C LEU A 125 25.00 -11.31 4.62
N ARG A 126 25.39 -10.36 3.76
CA ARG A 126 26.48 -10.54 2.81
C ARG A 126 27.82 -10.74 3.50
N LYS A 127 28.10 -10.00 4.58
CA LYS A 127 29.28 -10.22 5.44
C LYS A 127 29.32 -11.62 6.07
N ARG A 128 28.16 -12.24 6.28
CA ARG A 128 28.01 -13.63 6.77
C ARG A 128 28.02 -14.68 5.65
N GLY A 129 28.32 -14.30 4.40
CA GLY A 129 28.43 -15.23 3.27
C GLY A 129 27.11 -15.59 2.59
N VAL A 130 26.01 -14.88 2.88
CA VAL A 130 24.74 -15.12 2.20
C VAL A 130 24.82 -14.62 0.75
N GLY A 131 24.70 -15.54 -0.21
CA GLY A 131 24.81 -15.22 -1.65
C GLY A 131 23.66 -14.36 -2.19
N ARG A 132 22.44 -14.52 -1.65
CA ARG A 132 21.23 -13.81 -2.07
C ARG A 132 20.53 -13.13 -0.87
N PRO A 133 21.10 -12.01 -0.37
CA PRO A 133 20.63 -11.39 0.86
C PRO A 133 19.26 -10.73 0.72
N TYR A 134 18.91 -10.18 -0.44
CA TYR A 134 17.59 -9.55 -0.64
C TYR A 134 16.47 -10.59 -0.71
N THR A 135 16.75 -11.79 -1.19
CA THR A 135 15.79 -12.91 -1.21
C THR A 135 15.44 -13.33 0.22
N VAL A 136 16.43 -13.43 1.10
CA VAL A 136 16.20 -13.74 2.52
C VAL A 136 15.36 -12.65 3.20
N VAL A 137 15.69 -11.38 2.96
CA VAL A 137 14.90 -10.26 3.48
C VAL A 137 13.47 -10.29 2.92
N GLY A 138 13.30 -10.60 1.63
CA GLY A 138 11.99 -10.76 0.99
C GLY A 138 11.14 -11.84 1.64
N ILE A 139 11.72 -12.99 2.01
CA ILE A 139 11.01 -14.05 2.73
C ILE A 139 10.55 -13.55 4.11
N ILE A 140 11.41 -12.82 4.84
CA ILE A 140 11.07 -12.25 6.15
C ILE A 140 9.92 -11.25 6.01
N TYR A 141 10.00 -10.35 5.02
CA TYR A 141 8.94 -9.36 4.75
C TYR A 141 7.62 -10.04 4.38
N ALA A 142 7.65 -11.10 3.57
CA ALA A 142 6.46 -11.88 3.24
C ALA A 142 5.85 -12.51 4.50
N ALA A 143 6.66 -13.15 5.34
CA ALA A 143 6.21 -13.78 6.58
C ALA A 143 5.60 -12.76 7.55
N LEU A 144 6.24 -11.60 7.73
CA LEU A 144 5.72 -10.51 8.58
C LEU A 144 4.41 -9.96 8.04
N THR A 145 4.33 -9.70 6.73
CA THR A 145 3.09 -9.21 6.09
C THR A 145 1.95 -10.22 6.26
N TYR A 146 2.23 -11.51 6.04
CA TYR A 146 1.21 -12.55 6.23
C TYR A 146 0.76 -12.60 7.70
N ALA A 147 1.69 -12.54 8.64
CA ALA A 147 1.39 -12.54 10.07
C ALA A 147 0.54 -11.33 10.47
N THR A 148 0.80 -10.12 9.97
CA THR A 148 -0.01 -8.94 10.29
C THR A 148 -1.44 -9.08 9.77
N PHE A 149 -1.63 -9.61 8.56
CA PHE A 149 -2.98 -9.90 8.03
C PHE A 149 -3.69 -11.01 8.80
N GLU A 150 -2.97 -12.07 9.18
CA GLU A 150 -3.52 -13.17 9.97
C GLU A 150 -3.90 -12.72 11.40
N ILE A 151 -3.15 -11.78 11.99
CA ILE A 151 -3.50 -11.18 13.28
C ILE A 151 -4.77 -10.33 13.14
N ASP A 152 -4.84 -9.41 12.17
CA ASP A 152 -6.02 -8.56 11.97
C ASP A 152 -7.29 -9.39 11.75
N THR A 153 -7.19 -10.50 11.01
CA THR A 153 -8.31 -11.43 10.80
C THR A 153 -8.69 -12.27 12.01
N ARG A 154 -7.85 -12.39 13.03
CA ARG A 154 -8.17 -13.07 14.30
C ARG A 154 -8.72 -12.13 15.36
N THR A 155 -8.37 -10.84 15.31
CA THR A 155 -8.82 -9.82 16.26
C THR A 155 -10.12 -9.13 15.85
N ARG A 156 -10.55 -9.27 14.60
CA ARG A 156 -11.89 -8.90 14.13
C ARG A 156 -12.84 -10.09 14.25
#